data_AF-A0A2E1ER99-F1
#
_entry.id   AF-A0A2E1ER99-F1
#
_cell.length_a   1.000
_cell.length_b   1.000
_cell.length_c   1.000
_cell.angle_alpha   90.00
_cell.angle_beta   90.00
_cell.angle_gamma   90.00
#
_symmetry.space_group_name_H-M   'P 1'
#
loop_
_entity.id
_entity.type
_entity.pdbx_description
1 polymer ?
#
loop_
_entity_poly.entity_id
_entity_poly.type
_entity_poly.pdbx_seq_one_letter_code
_entity_poly.pdbx_strand_id
1 'polypeptide(L)'
;MGISFLKKILLILIIPVFSYCQSSNENINLLALRKSENGFAKKTRTLKTTLKDNSFFQEKYRDTNINLEYVLRYHFYTGIEFGAKKNQLISMDGTVFNIKSKTPSKITDEIIDLIGGMFYGQREYKKFERLNLEKK
;
A
#
# COMPACT_ATOMS: atom_id res chain seq x y z
N MET A 1 -47.03 -50.63 19.13
CA MET A 1 -47.86 -49.54 18.57
C MET A 1 -47.10 -48.24 18.79
N GLY A 2 -46.58 -47.64 17.73
CA GLY A 2 -45.64 -46.51 17.78
C GLY A 2 -44.97 -46.35 16.43
N ILE A 3 -45.55 -45.51 15.59
CA ILE A 3 -45.44 -45.49 14.13
C ILE A 3 -44.14 -44.79 13.68
N SER A 4 -43.33 -45.53 12.92
CA SER A 4 -42.72 -45.18 11.62
C SER A 4 -42.64 -43.70 11.21
N PHE A 5 -41.41 -43.31 10.79
CA PHE A 5 -41.12 -42.32 9.75
C PHE A 5 -41.68 -40.91 9.91
N LEU A 6 -40.83 -39.97 10.32
CA LEU A 6 -40.89 -38.62 9.76
C LEU A 6 -39.52 -38.19 9.24
N LYS A 7 -39.36 -38.44 7.94
CA LYS A 7 -38.64 -37.65 6.92
C LYS A 7 -37.51 -36.74 7.42
N LYS A 8 -36.30 -37.11 6.98
CA LYS A 8 -35.21 -36.20 6.60
C LYS A 8 -35.77 -34.86 6.08
N ILE A 9 -35.67 -33.81 6.87
CA ILE A 9 -35.66 -32.43 6.38
C ILE A 9 -34.28 -31.87 6.72
N LEU A 10 -33.33 -32.27 5.89
CA LEU A 10 -32.06 -31.60 5.72
C LEU A 10 -32.39 -30.28 5.00
N LEU A 11 -32.71 -29.23 5.76
CA LEU A 11 -32.92 -27.89 5.21
C LEU A 11 -31.53 -27.29 4.91
N ILE A 12 -30.91 -27.72 3.81
CA ILE A 12 -29.77 -26.98 3.24
C ILE A 12 -30.36 -25.68 2.70
N LEU A 13 -30.14 -24.58 3.42
CA LEU A 13 -30.23 -23.23 2.87
C LEU A 13 -29.11 -23.08 1.85
N ILE A 14 -29.38 -23.46 0.60
CA ILE A 14 -28.50 -23.21 -0.53
C ILE A 14 -28.56 -21.71 -0.79
N ILE A 15 -27.41 -21.09 -0.54
CA ILE A 15 -27.13 -19.68 -0.59
C ILE A 15 -27.10 -19.22 -2.06
N PRO A 16 -27.56 -18.03 -2.41
CA PRO A 16 -26.75 -17.16 -3.24
C PRO A 16 -25.98 -16.29 -2.27
N VAL A 17 -24.71 -16.67 -2.00
CA VAL A 17 -23.71 -15.69 -1.62
C VAL A 17 -23.72 -14.76 -2.82
N PHE A 18 -24.50 -13.69 -2.77
CA PHE A 18 -24.41 -12.65 -3.77
C PHE A 18 -23.01 -12.10 -3.63
N SER A 19 -22.15 -12.61 -4.49
CA SER A 19 -20.84 -12.10 -4.79
C SER A 19 -20.97 -10.60 -4.95
N TYR A 20 -20.53 -9.85 -3.94
CA TYR A 20 -20.05 -8.50 -4.20
C TYR A 20 -18.73 -8.65 -4.95
N CYS A 21 -18.80 -9.00 -6.23
CA CYS A 21 -17.74 -8.63 -7.16
C CYS A 21 -18.06 -7.21 -7.61
N GLN A 22 -17.81 -6.23 -6.74
CA GLN A 22 -17.55 -4.88 -7.23
C GLN A 22 -16.12 -4.87 -7.75
N SER A 23 -15.94 -5.32 -8.98
CA SER A 23 -14.80 -4.89 -9.79
C SER A 23 -15.18 -3.52 -10.37
N SER A 24 -15.10 -2.49 -9.54
CA SER A 24 -15.00 -1.14 -10.06
C SER A 24 -13.58 -0.96 -10.57
N ASN A 25 -13.44 -0.74 -11.87
CA ASN A 25 -12.24 -0.15 -12.48
C ASN A 25 -12.12 1.33 -12.05
N GLU A 26 -12.21 1.61 -10.74
CA GLU A 26 -11.64 2.85 -10.21
C GLU A 26 -10.13 2.66 -10.17
N ASN A 27 -9.35 3.68 -10.55
CA ASN A 27 -7.94 3.71 -10.17
C ASN A 27 -7.93 3.73 -8.64
N ILE A 28 -7.81 2.57 -8.00
CA ILE A 28 -7.83 2.45 -6.55
C ILE A 28 -6.56 3.10 -6.04
N ASN A 29 -6.67 4.39 -5.69
CA ASN A 29 -5.63 5.09 -5.00
C ASN A 29 -5.47 4.45 -3.62
N LEU A 30 -4.24 4.11 -3.27
CA LEU A 30 -3.92 3.38 -2.06
C LEU A 30 -3.63 4.38 -0.95
N LEU A 31 -4.39 4.32 0.12
CA LEU A 31 -4.10 5.12 1.32
C LEU A 31 -2.85 4.58 2.02
N ALA A 32 -2.09 5.44 2.71
CA ALA A 32 -1.02 4.97 3.58
C ALA A 32 -1.56 3.98 4.63
N LEU A 33 -0.79 2.95 4.96
CA LEU A 33 -1.19 1.93 5.95
C LEU A 33 -0.99 2.40 7.40
N ARG A 34 -0.22 3.49 7.59
CA ARG A 34 0.06 4.11 8.88
C ARG A 34 0.12 5.62 8.75
N LYS A 35 -0.09 6.28 9.87
CA LYS A 35 0.09 7.73 10.05
C LYS A 35 1.37 7.99 10.83
N SER A 36 2.08 9.05 10.46
CA SER A 36 3.19 9.57 11.24
C SER A 36 2.69 10.26 12.51
N GLU A 37 3.49 10.19 13.57
CA GLU A 37 3.22 10.81 14.87
C GLU A 37 3.97 12.15 15.03
N ASN A 38 4.47 12.72 13.94
CA ASN A 38 5.15 14.01 13.97
C ASN A 38 4.17 15.20 14.10
N GLY A 39 4.71 16.42 14.20
CA GLY A 39 3.94 17.65 14.42
C GLY A 39 3.17 18.19 13.21
N PHE A 40 3.28 17.61 12.02
CA PHE A 40 2.59 18.15 10.83
C PHE A 40 1.07 17.95 10.90
N ALA A 41 0.31 18.83 10.26
CA ALA A 41 -1.15 18.68 10.17
C ALA A 41 -1.53 17.42 9.37
N LYS A 42 -0.91 17.22 8.19
CA LYS A 42 -1.03 15.96 7.46
C LYS A 42 -0.07 14.94 8.06
N LYS A 43 -0.57 13.72 8.28
CA LYS A 43 0.20 12.62 8.88
C LYS A 43 0.74 11.62 7.85
N THR A 44 0.55 11.89 6.56
CA THR A 44 0.89 10.99 5.45
C THR A 44 1.42 11.80 4.28
N ARG A 45 2.18 11.13 3.42
CA ARG A 45 2.63 11.64 2.12
C ARG A 45 1.77 11.05 1.01
N THR A 46 1.86 11.60 -0.18
CA THR A 46 1.21 11.06 -1.39
C THR A 46 2.23 10.94 -2.50
N LEU A 47 2.46 9.72 -2.99
CA LEU A 47 3.11 9.46 -4.26
C LEU A 47 2.07 9.55 -5.37
N LYS A 48 2.22 10.51 -6.29
CA LYS A 48 1.54 10.49 -7.59
C LYS A 48 2.45 9.78 -8.59
N THR A 49 1.96 8.76 -9.29
CA THR A 49 2.76 7.98 -10.24
C THR A 49 2.07 7.84 -11.60
N THR A 50 2.87 7.79 -12.67
CA THR A 50 2.43 7.52 -14.04
C THR A 50 2.05 6.06 -14.26
N LEU A 51 2.46 5.17 -13.36
CA LEU A 51 2.07 3.76 -13.37
C LEU A 51 0.56 3.63 -13.20
N LYS A 52 -0.04 2.65 -13.88
CA LYS A 52 -1.49 2.60 -14.07
C LYS A 52 -2.26 1.98 -12.92
N ASP A 53 -1.62 1.10 -12.15
CA ASP A 53 -2.28 0.40 -11.06
C ASP A 53 -1.25 -0.22 -10.11
N ASN A 54 -1.76 -0.90 -9.09
CA ASN A 54 -0.98 -1.49 -8.02
C ASN A 54 -0.16 -2.73 -8.41
N SER A 55 -0.47 -3.39 -9.53
CA SER A 55 0.26 -4.60 -9.97
C SER A 55 1.76 -4.32 -10.11
N PHE A 56 2.11 -3.11 -10.55
CA PHE A 56 3.49 -2.64 -10.69
C PHE A 56 4.26 -2.57 -9.35
N PHE A 57 3.57 -2.39 -8.21
CA PHE A 57 4.20 -2.30 -6.89
C PHE A 57 4.14 -3.61 -6.08
N GLN A 58 3.66 -4.70 -6.70
CA GLN A 58 3.69 -6.04 -6.09
C GLN A 58 5.06 -6.72 -6.16
N GLU A 59 6.02 -6.17 -6.92
CA GLU A 59 7.39 -6.68 -6.92
C GLU A 59 8.04 -6.54 -5.54
N LYS A 60 9.02 -7.42 -5.27
CA LYS A 60 9.74 -7.44 -4.01
C LYS A 60 10.76 -6.32 -3.92
N TYR A 61 10.88 -5.71 -2.74
CA TYR A 61 11.88 -4.68 -2.49
C TYR A 61 13.25 -5.34 -2.28
N ARG A 62 14.14 -5.21 -3.28
CA ARG A 62 15.48 -5.81 -3.30
C ARG A 62 15.39 -7.30 -2.93
N ASP A 63 16.24 -7.79 -2.04
CA ASP A 63 16.28 -9.19 -1.61
C ASP A 63 15.29 -9.51 -0.46
N THR A 64 14.32 -8.64 -0.19
CA THR A 64 13.35 -8.85 0.90
C THR A 64 12.07 -9.52 0.40
N ASN A 65 11.33 -10.18 1.29
CA ASN A 65 9.99 -10.70 0.96
C ASN A 65 8.86 -9.65 1.04
N ILE A 66 9.20 -8.36 1.11
CA ILE A 66 8.25 -7.24 1.28
C ILE A 66 7.98 -6.60 -0.08
N ASN A 67 6.71 -6.37 -0.42
CA ASN A 67 6.34 -5.69 -1.67
C ASN A 67 6.66 -4.20 -1.60
N LEU A 68 7.04 -3.59 -2.72
CA LEU A 68 7.33 -2.15 -2.79
C LEU A 68 6.19 -1.29 -2.23
N GLU A 69 4.95 -1.66 -2.57
CA GLU A 69 3.75 -0.99 -2.09
C GLU A 69 3.71 -0.93 -0.57
N TYR A 70 4.01 -2.05 0.09
CA TYR A 70 4.01 -2.14 1.55
C TYR A 70 5.13 -1.33 2.17
N VAL A 71 6.33 -1.34 1.55
CA VAL A 71 7.46 -0.49 1.98
C VAL A 71 7.02 0.97 2.04
N LEU A 72 6.47 1.50 0.95
CA LEU A 72 6.04 2.90 0.87
C LEU A 72 4.89 3.21 1.85
N ARG A 73 3.84 2.38 1.85
CA ARG A 73 2.62 2.67 2.60
C ARG A 73 2.77 2.51 4.10
N TYR A 74 3.54 1.52 4.55
CA TYR A 74 3.66 1.19 5.97
C TYR A 74 4.87 1.87 6.62
N HIS A 75 6.05 1.78 6.00
CA HIS A 75 7.29 2.27 6.62
C HIS A 75 7.52 3.76 6.37
N PHE A 76 7.03 4.29 5.26
CA PHE A 76 7.25 5.68 4.85
C PHE A 76 5.95 6.51 4.78
N TYR A 77 4.86 5.99 5.37
CA TYR A 77 3.57 6.69 5.52
C TYR A 77 3.04 7.32 4.22
N THR A 78 3.27 6.65 3.09
CA THR A 78 3.02 7.21 1.76
C THR A 78 1.86 6.50 1.08
N GLY A 79 0.77 7.23 0.80
CA GLY A 79 -0.28 6.75 -0.10
C GLY A 79 0.18 6.81 -1.56
N ILE A 80 -0.47 6.07 -2.46
CA ILE A 80 -0.11 5.98 -3.87
C ILE A 80 -1.34 6.33 -4.72
N GLU A 81 -1.21 7.36 -5.55
CA GLU A 81 -2.17 7.75 -6.57
C GLU A 81 -1.66 7.37 -7.96
N PHE A 82 -2.42 6.56 -8.68
CA PHE A 82 -2.03 6.01 -9.98
C PHE A 82 -2.50 6.86 -11.16
N GLY A 83 -1.92 6.62 -12.34
CA GLY A 83 -2.34 7.25 -13.59
C GLY A 83 -2.09 8.75 -13.68
N ALA A 84 -1.23 9.31 -12.82
CA ALA A 84 -0.87 10.72 -12.84
C ALA A 84 -0.05 11.09 -14.10
N LYS A 85 -0.02 12.38 -14.44
CA LYS A 85 0.75 12.90 -15.59
C LYS A 85 2.28 12.83 -15.38
N LYS A 86 2.75 12.80 -14.13
CA LYS A 86 4.16 12.78 -13.75
C LYS A 86 4.34 12.14 -12.38
N ASN A 87 5.53 11.61 -12.14
CA ASN A 87 5.91 11.02 -10.85
C ASN A 87 6.29 12.14 -9.87
N GLN A 88 5.59 12.21 -8.73
CA GLN A 88 5.83 13.22 -7.70
C GLN A 88 5.56 12.67 -6.30
N LEU A 89 6.34 13.12 -5.33
CA LEU A 89 6.03 12.93 -3.91
C LEU A 89 5.54 14.26 -3.33
N ILE A 90 4.36 14.24 -2.72
CA ILE A 90 3.85 15.34 -1.89
C ILE A 90 4.12 14.99 -0.44
N SER A 91 4.99 15.74 0.23
CA SER A 91 5.33 15.52 1.64
C SER A 91 4.22 16.01 2.59
N MET A 92 4.41 15.73 3.88
CA MET A 92 3.44 16.05 4.93
C MET A 92 3.22 17.56 5.12
N ASP A 93 4.23 18.38 4.85
CA ASP A 93 4.14 19.85 4.84
C ASP A 93 3.55 20.40 3.53
N GLY A 94 3.28 19.54 2.53
CA GLY A 94 2.78 19.92 1.22
C GLY A 94 3.85 20.21 0.17
N THR A 95 5.14 20.16 0.52
CA THR A 95 6.22 20.32 -0.46
C THR A 95 6.12 19.23 -1.54
N VAL A 96 6.34 19.62 -2.80
CA VAL A 96 6.22 18.71 -3.94
C VAL A 96 7.58 18.44 -4.55
N PHE A 97 7.97 17.17 -4.59
CA PHE A 97 9.21 16.71 -5.18
C PHE A 97 8.91 15.97 -6.49
N ASN A 98 9.65 16.29 -7.55
CA ASN A 98 9.57 15.53 -8.79
C ASN A 98 10.42 14.26 -8.66
N ILE A 99 9.84 13.12 -8.99
CA ILE A 99 10.53 11.83 -9.02
C ILE A 99 10.95 11.55 -10.45
N LYS A 100 12.25 11.35 -10.68
CA LYS A 100 12.82 11.19 -12.04
C LYS A 100 12.67 9.74 -12.53
N SER A 101 12.68 8.80 -11.60
CA SER A 101 12.57 7.37 -11.89
C SER A 101 11.22 6.99 -12.50
N LYS A 102 11.23 5.96 -13.35
CA LYS A 102 10.05 5.48 -14.08
C LYS A 102 9.65 4.05 -13.75
N THR A 103 10.58 3.23 -13.28
CA THR A 103 10.29 1.85 -12.87
C THR A 103 9.89 1.80 -11.40
N PRO A 104 9.06 0.84 -10.96
CA PRO A 104 8.50 0.84 -9.61
C PRO A 104 9.56 0.75 -8.52
N SER A 105 10.54 -0.16 -8.66
CA SER A 105 11.72 -0.29 -7.80
C SER A 105 12.51 1.02 -7.68
N LYS A 106 12.88 1.64 -8.80
CA LYS A 106 13.65 2.89 -8.79
C LYS A 106 12.86 4.07 -8.23
N ILE A 107 11.54 4.12 -8.48
CA ILE A 107 10.63 5.10 -7.85
C ILE A 107 10.66 4.91 -6.32
N THR A 108 10.58 3.66 -5.87
CA THR A 108 10.61 3.32 -4.45
C THR A 108 11.94 3.72 -3.82
N ASP A 109 13.07 3.36 -4.42
CA ASP A 109 14.41 3.74 -3.94
C ASP A 109 14.56 5.27 -3.85
N GLU A 110 14.20 6.00 -4.92
CA GLU A 110 14.32 7.47 -4.96
C GLU A 110 13.45 8.15 -3.88
N ILE A 111 12.25 7.63 -3.61
CA ILE A 111 11.39 8.14 -2.53
C ILE A 111 12.00 7.86 -1.16
N ILE A 112 12.53 6.66 -0.95
CA ILE A 112 13.15 6.26 0.32
C ILE A 112 14.36 7.14 0.61
N ASP A 113 15.21 7.38 -0.38
CA ASP A 113 16.39 8.24 -0.24
C ASP A 113 15.98 9.69 0.03
N LEU A 114 14.99 10.19 -0.71
CA LEU A 114 14.46 11.55 -0.52
C LEU A 114 13.89 11.72 0.88
N ILE A 115 13.06 10.79 1.36
CA ILE A 115 12.50 10.83 2.71
C ILE A 115 13.61 10.65 3.76
N GLY A 116 14.58 9.78 3.52
CA GLY A 116 15.74 9.58 4.40
C GLY A 116 16.57 10.85 4.61
N GLY A 117 16.62 11.73 3.60
CA GLY A 117 17.22 13.06 3.69
C GLY A 117 16.41 14.10 4.47
N MET A 118 15.12 13.84 4.75
CA MET A 118 14.28 14.75 5.53
C MET A 118 14.49 14.59 7.04
N PHE A 119 14.37 15.67 7.82
CA PHE A 119 14.55 15.63 9.28
C PHE A 119 13.69 14.56 9.97
N TYR A 120 12.38 14.55 9.74
CA TYR A 120 11.50 13.53 10.32
C TYR A 120 11.62 12.17 9.62
N GLY A 121 11.89 12.17 8.32
CA GLY A 121 12.00 10.95 7.51
C GLY A 121 13.27 10.14 7.78
N GLN A 122 14.34 10.77 8.29
CA GLN A 122 15.57 10.06 8.67
C GLN A 122 15.31 8.98 9.74
N ARG A 123 14.38 9.23 10.68
CA ARG A 123 14.00 8.22 11.69
C ARG A 123 13.25 7.05 11.07
N GLU A 124 12.40 7.31 10.08
CA GLU A 124 11.64 6.32 9.32
C GLU A 124 12.60 5.42 8.54
N TYR A 125 13.55 6.02 7.83
CA TYR A 125 14.62 5.35 7.10
C TYR A 125 15.47 4.46 8.00
N LYS A 126 16.03 5.01 9.09
CA LYS A 126 16.87 4.24 10.04
C LYS A 126 16.12 3.05 10.64
N LYS A 127 14.81 3.21 10.92
CA LYS A 127 13.98 2.11 11.43
C LYS A 127 13.78 1.02 10.37
N PHE A 128 13.53 1.42 9.12
CA PHE A 128 13.35 0.48 8.01
C PHE A 128 14.65 -0.28 7.70
N GLU A 129 15.79 0.39 7.68
CA GLU A 129 17.09 -0.27 7.44
C GLU A 129 17.39 -1.34 8.49
N ARG A 130 17.23 -1.04 9.78
CA ARG A 130 17.45 -2.03 10.86
C ARG A 130 16.60 -3.29 10.66
N LEU A 131 15.31 -3.13 10.33
CA LEU A 131 14.41 -4.25 10.09
C LEU A 131 14.76 -5.07 8.85
N ASN A 132 15.38 -4.46 7.84
CA ASN A 132 15.81 -5.18 6.64
C ASN A 132 17.16 -5.88 6.82
N LEU A 133 18.04 -5.33 7.66
CA LEU A 133 19.31 -5.97 8.01
C LEU A 133 19.08 -7.25 8.83
N GLU A 134 18.07 -7.27 9.70
CA GLU A 134 17.69 -8.46 10.48
C GLU A 134 17.02 -9.57 9.65
N LYS A 135 16.62 -9.27 8.41
CA LYS A 135 15.91 -10.20 7.51
C LYS A 135 16.78 -10.76 6.39
N LYS A 136 18.04 -10.32 6.29
CA LYS A 136 19.06 -10.84 5.37
C LYS A 136 19.86 -11.94 6.06
#